data_AF-A0A6A6VXE8-F1
#
_entry.id   AF-A0A6A6VXE8-F1
#
_cell.length_a   1.000
_cell.length_b   1.000
_cell.length_c   1.000
_cell.angle_alpha   90.00
_cell.angle_beta   90.00
_cell.angle_gamma   90.00
#
_symmetry.space_group_name_H-M   'P 1'
#
loop_
_entity.id
_entity.type
_entity.pdbx_description
1 polymer ?
#
loop_
_entity_poly.entity_id
_entity_poly.type
_entity_poly.pdbx_seq_one_letter_code
_entity_poly.pdbx_strand_id
1 'polypeptide(L)'
;MVLTTETRSQAEGCKSCVRQSDDAVGENLAEQLHAREISEISQASEAYDPTRHLSNSEIVKACRRPPHDHSLGIPSRVVRILSNAIVKLIVSQAEADNQRFIFNKVNPEVCRVPRVYRYFKHDGKGYLVMEYIEGVCIPANAMTPKQYAILARALAHLYSFKRTTPGNLAGEGKCFDCPLPETGVDFMGDVNQMNAWFQSRLLEWDTTYRFNFDPGQFVICHRDIAPRNILWQQDESICLLDWETAGFFPVSFDLCSQRKGIPQDFAFNQAVERLIATMSSVTVDMEEVRHLEQAWRCSEKYAFAPPCQAFDLRLIASNPPPDIDFTVSNPYCPVSCAQTLEAMQAMPKRSGKKTIISRTLRPSLP
;
A
#
# COMPACT_ATOMS: atom_id res chain seq x y z
N MET A 1 20.77 -21.39 13.54
CA MET A 1 21.72 -22.46 13.23
C MET A 1 22.92 -21.78 12.59
N VAL A 2 24.03 -21.68 13.33
CA VAL A 2 25.24 -20.92 12.94
C VAL A 2 26.16 -21.86 12.17
N LEU A 3 26.67 -21.43 11.01
CA LEU A 3 27.79 -22.08 10.36
C LEU A 3 28.84 -21.04 9.98
N THR A 4 29.89 -21.02 10.78
CA THR A 4 31.20 -20.43 10.52
C THR A 4 32.09 -21.48 9.89
N THR A 5 32.84 -21.16 8.84
CA THR A 5 34.06 -21.90 8.49
C THR A 5 35.10 -20.94 7.92
N GLU A 6 36.10 -20.64 8.74
CA GLU A 6 37.45 -20.36 8.26
C GLU A 6 38.12 -21.69 7.86
N THR A 7 38.92 -21.68 6.79
CA THR A 7 40.17 -22.44 6.75
C THR A 7 41.05 -21.89 5.63
N ARG A 8 42.33 -21.76 5.96
CA ARG A 8 43.43 -21.27 5.13
C ARG A 8 44.45 -22.41 5.04
N SER A 9 44.85 -22.86 3.85
CA SER A 9 46.21 -23.36 3.61
C SER A 9 46.53 -23.49 2.12
N GLN A 10 47.78 -23.15 1.80
CA GLN A 10 48.45 -23.21 0.49
C GLN A 10 48.73 -24.65 0.03
N ALA A 11 48.85 -24.85 -1.29
CA ALA A 11 49.80 -25.80 -1.89
C ALA A 11 50.03 -25.49 -3.39
N GLU A 12 51.27 -25.68 -3.83
CA GLU A 12 51.86 -25.30 -5.11
C GLU A 12 51.61 -26.30 -6.26
N GLY A 13 51.56 -25.76 -7.49
CA GLY A 13 52.00 -26.27 -8.81
C GLY A 13 51.95 -27.76 -9.20
N CYS A 14 51.31 -28.05 -10.36
CA CYS A 14 51.99 -28.60 -11.55
C CYS A 14 51.10 -28.53 -12.81
N LYS A 15 51.76 -28.49 -13.98
CA LYS A 15 51.25 -28.11 -15.30
C LYS A 15 50.52 -29.23 -16.07
N SER A 16 49.71 -28.76 -17.03
CA SER A 16 49.32 -29.36 -18.32
C SER A 16 48.14 -30.32 -18.35
N CYS A 17 47.03 -29.87 -18.95
CA CYS A 17 46.46 -30.46 -20.17
C CYS A 17 45.50 -29.45 -20.81
N VAL A 18 45.73 -29.19 -22.09
CA VAL A 18 44.97 -28.27 -22.95
C VAL A 18 43.56 -28.82 -23.20
N ARG A 19 42.54 -28.05 -22.84
CA ARG A 19 41.24 -28.05 -23.51
C ARG A 19 40.83 -26.60 -23.74
N GLN A 20 41.08 -26.13 -24.97
CA GLN A 20 40.43 -24.95 -25.51
C GLN A 20 39.00 -25.32 -25.88
N SER A 21 38.01 -24.59 -25.38
CA SER A 21 36.92 -23.99 -26.17
C SER A 21 35.77 -23.54 -25.26
N ASP A 22 35.36 -22.28 -25.45
CA ASP A 22 34.02 -21.69 -25.19
C ASP A 22 33.72 -20.90 -23.90
N ASP A 23 34.51 -20.98 -22.83
CA ASP A 23 34.20 -20.20 -21.60
C ASP A 23 34.70 -18.73 -21.62
N ALA A 24 35.74 -18.42 -22.40
CA ALA A 24 36.38 -17.10 -22.41
C ALA A 24 35.56 -15.98 -23.11
N VAL A 25 34.52 -16.34 -23.87
CA VAL A 25 33.64 -15.35 -24.54
C VAL A 25 32.52 -14.88 -23.61
N GLY A 26 32.09 -15.73 -22.66
CA GLY A 26 31.06 -15.40 -21.66
C GLY A 26 31.57 -14.50 -20.54
N GLU A 27 32.80 -14.74 -20.05
CA GLU A 27 33.44 -13.91 -19.00
C GLU A 27 33.74 -12.48 -19.48
N ASN A 28 34.13 -12.33 -20.75
CA ASN A 28 34.48 -11.04 -21.33
C ASN A 28 33.25 -10.13 -21.52
N LEU A 29 32.06 -10.68 -21.77
CA LEU A 29 30.84 -9.88 -21.91
C LEU A 29 30.36 -9.35 -20.55
N ALA A 30 30.44 -10.14 -19.49
CA ALA A 30 30.06 -9.72 -18.14
C ALA A 30 30.99 -8.63 -17.60
N GLU A 31 32.30 -8.76 -17.81
CA GLU A 31 33.28 -7.75 -17.43
C GLU A 31 33.16 -6.46 -18.26
N GLN A 32 32.88 -6.57 -19.56
CA GLN A 32 32.63 -5.40 -20.43
C GLN A 32 31.33 -4.68 -20.08
N LEU A 33 30.28 -5.41 -19.69
CA LEU A 33 29.03 -4.82 -19.21
C LEU A 33 29.25 -4.11 -17.87
N HIS A 34 30.00 -4.73 -16.94
CA HIS A 34 30.29 -4.14 -15.63
C HIS A 34 31.18 -2.89 -15.73
N ALA A 35 32.19 -2.89 -16.61
CA ALA A 35 33.04 -1.72 -16.84
C ALA A 35 32.29 -0.55 -17.50
N ARG A 36 31.34 -0.84 -18.39
CA ARG A 36 30.43 0.17 -18.96
C ARG A 36 29.46 0.71 -17.91
N GLU A 37 28.97 -0.15 -17.02
CA GLU A 37 28.09 0.23 -15.91
C GLU A 37 28.80 1.20 -14.95
N ILE A 38 30.05 0.93 -14.59
CA ILE A 38 30.88 1.82 -13.73
C ILE A 38 31.15 3.18 -14.40
N SER A 39 31.37 3.18 -15.73
CA SER A 39 31.58 4.42 -16.49
C SER A 39 30.31 5.27 -16.63
N GLU A 40 29.14 4.64 -16.76
CA GLU A 40 27.85 5.35 -16.89
C GLU A 40 27.33 5.87 -15.54
N ILE A 41 27.61 5.16 -14.44
CA ILE A 41 27.24 5.56 -13.07
C ILE A 41 27.93 6.89 -12.68
N SER A 42 29.14 7.15 -13.16
CA SER A 42 29.89 8.37 -12.82
C SER A 42 29.35 9.65 -13.50
N GLN A 43 28.38 9.58 -14.42
CA GLN A 43 27.95 10.74 -15.23
C GLN A 43 26.45 11.09 -15.21
N ALA A 44 25.57 10.36 -14.50
CA ALA A 44 24.12 10.61 -14.59
C ALA A 44 23.52 11.14 -13.27
N SER A 45 23.41 12.47 -13.13
CA SER A 45 22.64 13.12 -12.06
C SER A 45 21.16 13.35 -12.40
N GLU A 46 20.61 12.64 -13.41
CA GLU A 46 19.18 12.58 -13.70
C GLU A 46 18.74 11.13 -14.01
N ALA A 47 17.71 10.66 -13.29
CA ALA A 47 16.83 9.54 -13.64
C ALA A 47 17.47 8.27 -14.27
N TYR A 48 18.55 7.73 -13.70
CA TYR A 48 19.04 6.42 -14.11
C TYR A 48 18.02 5.31 -13.74
N ASP A 49 17.33 4.77 -14.76
CA ASP A 49 16.61 3.48 -14.70
C ASP A 49 17.54 2.38 -15.23
N PRO A 50 18.07 1.49 -14.37
CA PRO A 50 18.96 0.40 -14.80
C PRO A 50 18.24 -0.60 -15.72
N THR A 51 16.90 -0.63 -15.71
CA THR A 51 16.10 -1.55 -16.50
C THR A 51 15.65 -0.96 -17.84
N ARG A 52 16.09 0.26 -18.20
CA ARG A 52 15.67 0.97 -19.43
C ARG A 52 15.86 0.16 -20.72
N HIS A 53 16.86 -0.73 -20.73
CA HIS A 53 17.22 -1.59 -21.86
C HIS A 53 16.35 -2.87 -21.95
N LEU A 54 15.55 -3.17 -20.91
CA LEU A 54 14.67 -4.33 -20.85
C LEU A 54 13.24 -3.95 -21.25
N SER A 55 12.63 -4.73 -22.14
CA SER A 55 11.21 -4.65 -22.44
C SER A 55 10.35 -5.20 -21.30
N ASN A 56 9.07 -4.81 -21.27
CA ASN A 56 8.12 -5.32 -20.28
C ASN A 56 7.98 -6.85 -20.35
N SER A 57 8.08 -7.45 -21.54
CA SER A 57 8.02 -8.92 -21.69
C SER A 57 9.26 -9.62 -21.13
N GLU A 58 10.44 -9.03 -21.29
CA GLU A 58 11.68 -9.55 -20.71
C GLU A 58 11.65 -9.48 -19.18
N ILE A 59 11.16 -8.38 -18.61
CA ILE A 59 10.96 -8.24 -17.16
C ILE A 59 10.00 -9.31 -16.64
N VAL A 60 8.86 -9.52 -17.32
CA VAL A 60 7.90 -10.57 -16.93
C VAL A 60 8.54 -11.96 -16.98
N LYS A 61 9.35 -12.25 -18.00
CA LYS A 61 10.07 -13.54 -18.11
C LYS A 61 11.09 -13.70 -16.97
N ALA A 62 11.84 -12.65 -16.63
CA ALA A 62 12.79 -12.65 -15.52
C ALA A 62 12.08 -12.93 -14.18
N CYS A 63 10.89 -12.36 -13.96
CA CYS A 63 10.11 -12.64 -12.75
C CYS A 63 9.63 -14.10 -12.62
N ARG A 64 9.50 -14.84 -13.73
CA ARG A 64 9.10 -16.26 -13.73
C ARG A 64 10.27 -17.22 -13.47
N ARG A 65 11.50 -16.76 -13.71
CA ARG A 65 12.75 -17.52 -13.55
C ARG A 65 13.77 -16.62 -12.88
N PRO A 66 13.61 -16.31 -11.58
CA PRO A 66 14.58 -15.47 -10.89
C PRO A 66 15.97 -16.13 -10.99
N PRO A 67 17.06 -15.35 -11.17
CA PRO A 67 18.41 -15.91 -11.12
C PRO A 67 18.62 -16.68 -9.81
N HIS A 68 19.33 -17.81 -9.86
CA HIS A 68 19.46 -18.75 -8.74
C HIS A 68 20.05 -18.13 -7.46
N ASP A 69 20.73 -16.98 -7.56
CA ASP A 69 21.34 -16.23 -6.45
C ASP A 69 20.47 -15.04 -5.95
N HIS A 70 19.22 -14.93 -6.40
CA HIS A 70 18.33 -13.80 -6.11
C HIS A 70 17.02 -14.20 -5.41
N SER A 71 16.94 -15.45 -4.94
CA SER A 71 15.89 -15.96 -4.06
C SER A 71 16.04 -15.41 -2.64
N LEU A 72 15.77 -14.12 -2.46
CA LEU A 72 15.92 -13.35 -1.21
C LEU A 72 14.94 -13.74 -0.08
N GLY A 73 14.30 -14.92 -0.11
CA GLY A 73 13.26 -15.29 0.86
C GLY A 73 12.08 -14.30 0.90
N ILE A 74 11.96 -13.42 -0.10
CA ILE A 74 10.98 -12.34 -0.15
C ILE A 74 9.59 -12.97 -0.34
N PRO A 75 8.51 -12.39 0.25
CA PRO A 75 7.15 -12.78 -0.10
C PRO A 75 6.99 -12.96 -1.61
N SER A 76 6.22 -13.98 -1.99
CA SER A 76 5.94 -14.50 -3.34
C SER A 76 5.57 -13.48 -4.45
N ARG A 77 5.59 -12.19 -4.15
CA ARG A 77 5.26 -11.06 -5.01
C ARG A 77 6.42 -10.10 -5.26
N VAL A 78 7.63 -10.32 -4.76
CA VAL A 78 8.78 -9.44 -5.04
C VAL A 78 9.94 -10.25 -5.58
N VAL A 79 10.49 -9.83 -6.71
CA VAL A 79 11.59 -10.52 -7.40
C VAL A 79 12.71 -9.55 -7.72
N ARG A 80 13.93 -9.84 -7.29
CA ARG A 80 15.12 -9.09 -7.70
C ARG A 80 15.56 -9.54 -9.09
N ILE A 81 15.63 -8.58 -10.02
CA ILE A 81 15.92 -8.85 -11.44
C ILE A 81 17.30 -8.34 -11.86
N LEU A 82 17.88 -7.38 -11.13
CA LEU A 82 19.24 -6.87 -11.28
C LEU A 82 19.86 -6.62 -9.89
N SER A 83 21.14 -6.29 -9.85
CA SER A 83 21.85 -5.92 -8.61
C SER A 83 21.19 -4.74 -7.88
N ASN A 84 20.63 -3.77 -8.60
CA ASN A 84 20.03 -2.55 -8.05
C ASN A 84 18.53 -2.40 -8.37
N ALA A 85 17.87 -3.44 -8.88
CA ALA A 85 16.45 -3.37 -9.25
C ALA A 85 15.63 -4.59 -8.82
N ILE A 86 14.45 -4.33 -8.27
CA ILE A 86 13.43 -5.33 -7.94
C ILE A 86 12.12 -5.05 -8.68
N VAL A 87 11.28 -6.07 -8.74
CA VAL A 87 9.93 -6.01 -9.28
C VAL A 87 8.94 -6.51 -8.24
N LYS A 88 8.01 -5.66 -7.81
CA LYS A 88 6.82 -6.04 -7.06
C LYS A 88 5.69 -6.40 -8.04
N LEU A 89 5.04 -7.52 -7.80
CA LEU A 89 4.05 -8.17 -8.66
C LEU A 89 2.64 -8.00 -8.08
N ILE A 90 1.65 -7.91 -8.98
CA ILE A 90 0.23 -7.75 -8.61
C ILE A 90 0.06 -6.44 -7.83
N VAL A 91 0.58 -5.36 -8.41
CA VAL A 91 0.61 -4.01 -7.81
C VAL A 91 -0.41 -3.10 -8.48
N SER A 92 -1.09 -2.27 -7.69
CA SER A 92 -1.97 -1.23 -8.22
C SER A 92 -1.17 -0.06 -8.82
N GLN A 93 -1.75 0.66 -9.77
CA GLN A 93 -1.16 1.91 -10.27
C GLN A 93 -1.05 2.94 -9.12
N ALA A 94 -2.04 2.96 -8.22
CA ALA A 94 -2.08 3.87 -7.08
C ALA A 94 -0.88 3.69 -6.14
N GLU A 95 -0.43 2.46 -5.88
CA GLU A 95 0.78 2.21 -5.10
C GLU A 95 2.02 2.84 -5.77
N ALA A 96 2.18 2.64 -7.07
CA ALA A 96 3.30 3.22 -7.82
C ALA A 96 3.28 4.76 -7.79
N ASP A 97 2.11 5.36 -7.90
CA ASP A 97 1.96 6.82 -7.90
C ASP A 97 2.11 7.41 -6.50
N ASN A 98 1.63 6.73 -5.46
CA ASN A 98 1.91 7.10 -4.06
C ASN A 98 3.41 7.09 -3.78
N GLN A 99 4.11 6.03 -4.19
CA GLN A 99 5.54 5.91 -3.99
C GLN A 99 6.32 6.97 -4.78
N ARG A 100 5.93 7.29 -6.02
CA ARG A 100 6.52 8.41 -6.78
C ARG A 100 6.29 9.75 -6.09
N PHE A 101 5.06 10.00 -5.61
CA PHE A 101 4.73 11.24 -4.93
C PHE A 101 5.63 11.43 -3.71
N ILE A 102 5.70 10.43 -2.83
CA ILE A 102 6.41 10.55 -1.57
C ILE A 102 7.93 10.59 -1.78
N PHE A 103 8.48 9.83 -2.74
CA PHE A 103 9.88 9.90 -3.13
C PHE A 103 10.33 11.33 -3.45
N ASN A 104 9.49 12.09 -4.17
CA ASN A 104 9.78 13.48 -4.54
C ASN A 104 9.48 14.50 -3.43
N LYS A 105 8.88 14.07 -2.31
CA LYS A 105 8.41 14.96 -1.24
C LYS A 105 9.29 14.93 -0.01
N VAL A 106 9.77 13.75 0.37
CA VAL A 106 10.50 13.55 1.63
C VAL A 106 11.95 13.98 1.52
N ASN A 107 12.55 14.28 2.67
CA ASN A 107 13.99 14.46 2.78
C ASN A 107 14.62 13.06 2.91
N PRO A 108 15.46 12.61 1.95
CA PRO A 108 16.05 11.28 1.99
C PRO A 108 16.96 11.06 3.20
N GLU A 109 17.52 12.11 3.80
CA GLU A 109 18.33 12.02 5.03
C GLU A 109 17.49 11.68 6.27
N VAL A 110 16.18 11.94 6.22
CA VAL A 110 15.25 11.65 7.32
C VAL A 110 14.56 10.31 7.10
N CYS A 111 14.15 10.04 5.87
CA CYS A 111 13.46 8.82 5.48
C CYS A 111 13.65 8.58 3.98
N ARG A 112 14.33 7.49 3.62
CA ARG A 112 14.41 7.07 2.22
C ARG A 112 13.13 6.37 1.77
N VAL A 113 12.92 6.41 0.48
CA VAL A 113 11.86 5.71 -0.25
C VAL A 113 12.52 5.10 -1.48
N PRO A 114 12.22 3.84 -1.85
CA PRO A 114 12.78 3.27 -3.08
C PRO A 114 12.30 4.05 -4.30
N ARG A 115 13.20 4.41 -5.22
CA ARG A 115 12.80 5.06 -6.46
C ARG A 115 11.95 4.12 -7.32
N VAL A 116 10.82 4.61 -7.81
CA VAL A 116 10.05 3.92 -8.86
C VAL A 116 10.73 4.16 -10.20
N TYR A 117 11.16 3.10 -10.86
CA TYR A 117 11.68 3.17 -12.23
C TYR A 117 10.55 3.10 -13.24
N ARG A 118 9.62 2.14 -13.07
CA ARG A 118 8.56 1.88 -14.04
C ARG A 118 7.37 1.20 -13.40
N TYR A 119 6.18 1.52 -13.88
CA TYR A 119 4.99 0.70 -13.66
C TYR A 119 4.40 0.30 -15.01
N PHE A 120 3.95 -0.94 -15.14
CA PHE A 120 3.23 -1.41 -16.32
C PHE A 120 2.27 -2.54 -15.97
N LYS A 121 1.31 -2.79 -16.87
CA LYS A 121 0.42 -3.95 -16.80
C LYS A 121 0.78 -4.99 -17.85
N HIS A 122 0.71 -6.26 -17.48
CA HIS A 122 0.85 -7.40 -18.37
C HIS A 122 -0.10 -8.51 -17.92
N ASP A 123 -0.92 -9.04 -18.83
CA ASP A 123 -1.96 -10.05 -18.53
C ASP A 123 -2.86 -9.68 -17.35
N GLY A 124 -3.28 -8.40 -17.28
CA GLY A 124 -4.13 -7.88 -16.21
C GLY A 124 -3.45 -7.69 -14.84
N LYS A 125 -2.16 -8.02 -14.72
CA LYS A 125 -1.38 -7.85 -13.48
C LYS A 125 -0.49 -6.62 -13.58
N GLY A 126 -0.43 -5.83 -12.51
CA GLY A 126 0.52 -4.72 -12.42
C GLY A 126 1.89 -5.17 -11.95
N TYR A 127 2.92 -4.55 -12.51
CA TYR A 127 4.33 -4.76 -12.22
C TYR A 127 4.95 -3.42 -11.85
N LEU A 128 5.54 -3.32 -10.66
CA LEU A 128 6.25 -2.15 -10.18
C LEU A 128 7.74 -2.45 -10.14
N VAL A 129 8.49 -1.84 -11.04
CA VAL A 129 9.95 -1.91 -11.09
C VAL A 129 10.50 -0.75 -10.27
N MET A 130 11.34 -1.05 -9.29
CA MET A 130 11.85 -0.07 -8.34
C MET A 130 13.27 -0.39 -7.87
N GLU A 131 13.90 0.60 -7.27
CA GLU A 131 15.23 0.51 -6.65
C GLU A 131 15.29 -0.63 -5.63
N TYR A 132 16.33 -1.46 -5.73
CA TYR A 132 16.71 -2.37 -4.66
C TYR A 132 17.46 -1.57 -3.59
N ILE A 133 16.91 -1.52 -2.38
CA ILE A 133 17.56 -0.89 -1.23
C ILE A 133 18.18 -1.99 -0.37
N GLU A 134 19.48 -1.88 -0.13
CA GLU A 134 20.16 -2.74 0.83
C GLU A 134 19.84 -2.31 2.27
N GLY A 135 19.43 -3.28 3.07
CA GLY A 135 19.09 -3.08 4.48
C GLY A 135 18.50 -4.34 5.10
N VAL A 136 18.21 -4.27 6.38
CA VAL A 136 17.62 -5.38 7.15
C VAL A 136 16.33 -4.95 7.83
N CYS A 137 15.33 -5.83 7.84
CA CYS A 137 14.16 -5.65 8.70
C CYS A 137 14.53 -6.11 10.11
N ILE A 138 14.32 -5.25 11.11
CA ILE A 138 14.53 -5.60 12.51
C ILE A 138 13.22 -6.15 13.07
N PRO A 139 13.20 -7.35 13.68
CA PRO A 139 11.98 -7.90 14.28
C PRO A 139 11.37 -6.99 15.35
N ALA A 140 10.05 -7.06 15.52
CA ALA A 140 9.28 -6.22 16.45
C ALA A 140 9.86 -6.18 17.89
N ASN A 141 10.37 -7.31 18.36
CA ASN A 141 10.91 -7.49 19.72
C ASN A 141 12.39 -7.12 19.86
N ALA A 142 13.06 -6.71 18.78
CA ALA A 142 14.50 -6.44 18.74
C ALA A 142 14.86 -4.96 18.54
N MET A 143 13.86 -4.08 18.39
CA MET A 143 14.09 -2.65 18.22
C MET A 143 14.60 -1.98 19.51
N THR A 144 15.64 -1.17 19.35
CA THR A 144 16.27 -0.37 20.41
C THR A 144 15.60 1.00 20.57
N PRO A 145 15.77 1.68 21.72
CA PRO A 145 15.28 3.05 21.91
C PRO A 145 15.79 4.04 20.85
N LYS A 146 17.03 3.90 20.40
CA LYS A 146 17.63 4.73 19.34
C LYS A 146 16.87 4.57 18.02
N GLN A 147 16.52 3.34 17.67
CA GLN A 147 15.77 3.05 16.44
C GLN A 147 14.33 3.58 16.53
N TYR A 148 13.67 3.48 17.68
CA TYR A 148 12.38 4.14 17.89
C TYR A 148 12.46 5.67 17.76
N ALA A 149 13.55 6.29 18.21
CA ALA A 149 13.76 7.73 18.03
C ALA A 149 13.94 8.11 16.55
N ILE A 150 14.65 7.29 15.77
CA ILE A 150 14.81 7.50 14.32
C ILE A 150 13.45 7.37 13.61
N LEU A 151 12.69 6.32 13.92
CA LEU A 151 11.34 6.13 13.40
C LEU A 151 10.41 7.31 13.77
N ALA A 152 10.48 7.79 15.00
CA ALA A 152 9.71 8.95 15.44
C ALA A 152 10.04 10.21 14.62
N ARG A 153 11.31 10.46 14.30
CA ARG A 153 11.69 11.57 13.42
C ARG A 153 11.13 11.42 12.01
N ALA A 154 11.15 10.21 11.45
CA ALA A 154 10.58 9.95 10.14
C ALA A 154 9.06 10.17 10.11
N LEU A 155 8.34 9.66 11.12
CA LEU A 155 6.89 9.89 11.25
C LEU A 155 6.56 11.36 11.43
N ALA A 156 7.30 12.09 12.27
CA ALA A 156 7.12 13.53 12.44
C ALA A 156 7.36 14.30 11.13
N HIS A 157 8.33 13.85 10.31
CA HIS A 157 8.59 14.40 8.98
C HIS A 157 7.42 14.15 8.03
N LEU A 158 6.87 12.93 8.00
CA LEU A 158 5.65 12.63 7.23
C LEU A 158 4.47 13.50 7.69
N TYR A 159 4.28 13.65 9.00
CA TYR A 159 3.18 14.41 9.56
C TYR A 159 3.31 15.93 9.37
N SER A 160 4.49 16.42 8.99
CA SER A 160 4.69 17.83 8.67
C SER A 160 4.04 18.25 7.36
N PHE A 161 3.78 17.30 6.45
CA PHE A 161 3.14 17.58 5.17
C PHE A 161 1.62 17.58 5.31
N LYS A 162 1.01 18.73 5.02
CA LYS A 162 -0.44 18.91 5.11
C LYS A 162 -1.12 19.06 3.76
N ARG A 163 -2.38 18.65 3.67
CA ARG A 163 -3.30 18.94 2.56
C ARG A 163 -4.70 19.17 3.14
N THR A 164 -5.52 19.97 2.46
CA THR A 164 -6.91 20.22 2.89
C THR A 164 -7.91 19.19 2.39
N THR A 165 -7.46 18.25 1.56
CA THR A 165 -8.30 17.24 0.91
C THR A 165 -7.82 15.84 1.29
N PRO A 166 -8.72 14.90 1.64
CA PRO A 166 -8.35 13.53 1.92
C PRO A 166 -8.13 12.77 0.62
N GLY A 167 -7.45 11.63 0.71
CA GLY A 167 -7.26 10.76 -0.45
C GLY A 167 -5.87 10.16 -0.49
N ASN A 168 -5.55 9.48 -1.60
CA ASN A 168 -4.22 8.92 -1.78
C ASN A 168 -3.21 10.05 -2.01
N LEU A 169 -1.91 9.74 -1.95
CA LEU A 169 -0.87 10.76 -2.00
C LEU A 169 -0.81 11.45 -3.37
N ALA A 170 -1.02 10.67 -4.44
CA ALA A 170 -1.06 11.15 -5.82
C ALA A 170 -2.23 12.14 -6.08
N GLY A 171 -3.27 12.11 -5.24
CA GLY A 171 -4.40 13.03 -5.28
C GLY A 171 -5.58 12.58 -6.16
N GLU A 172 -5.44 11.47 -6.88
CA GLU A 172 -6.48 10.94 -7.76
C GLU A 172 -6.70 9.45 -7.53
N GLY A 173 -7.97 9.06 -7.46
CA GLY A 173 -8.38 7.67 -7.39
C GLY A 173 -8.53 7.12 -5.98
N LYS A 174 -8.61 5.80 -5.90
CA LYS A 174 -8.99 5.10 -4.67
C LYS A 174 -7.86 5.06 -3.64
N CYS A 175 -8.27 5.14 -2.38
CA CYS A 175 -7.49 4.72 -1.23
C CYS A 175 -7.86 3.29 -0.87
N PHE A 176 -6.86 2.47 -0.57
CA PHE A 176 -7.04 1.07 -0.25
C PHE A 176 -6.73 0.82 1.22
N ASP A 177 -7.39 -0.20 1.75
CA ASP A 177 -7.13 -0.83 3.03
C ASP A 177 -7.17 0.08 4.27
N CYS A 178 -7.21 -0.53 5.46
CA CYS A 178 -6.95 0.06 6.79
C CYS A 178 -7.25 1.57 6.94
N PRO A 179 -8.45 2.01 7.36
CA PRO A 179 -9.67 1.25 7.66
C PRO A 179 -10.62 1.10 6.45
N LEU A 180 -10.11 1.22 5.22
CA LEU A 180 -10.89 1.15 4.00
C LEU A 180 -10.99 -0.29 3.48
N PRO A 181 -11.97 -0.63 2.63
CA PRO A 181 -12.04 -1.94 1.99
C PRO A 181 -10.92 -2.16 0.97
N GLU A 182 -10.56 -3.42 0.73
CA GLU A 182 -9.63 -3.86 -0.32
C GLU A 182 -10.07 -3.41 -1.74
N THR A 183 -11.37 -3.22 -1.98
CA THR A 183 -11.90 -2.72 -3.25
C THR A 183 -11.61 -1.23 -3.48
N GLY A 184 -11.11 -0.55 -2.46
CA GLY A 184 -10.77 0.85 -2.40
C GLY A 184 -11.99 1.79 -2.36
N VAL A 185 -11.74 3.01 -1.89
CA VAL A 185 -12.73 4.10 -1.81
C VAL A 185 -12.10 5.35 -2.39
N ASP A 186 -12.82 5.99 -3.31
CA ASP A 186 -12.43 7.31 -3.82
C ASP A 186 -13.28 8.36 -3.11
N PHE A 187 -12.62 9.26 -2.37
CA PHE A 187 -13.27 10.39 -1.71
C PHE A 187 -13.33 11.62 -2.61
N MET A 188 -12.73 11.58 -3.80
CA MET A 188 -12.67 12.67 -4.77
C MET A 188 -12.12 13.98 -4.19
N GLY A 189 -11.22 13.87 -3.20
CA GLY A 189 -10.69 15.03 -2.47
C GLY A 189 -11.70 15.75 -1.57
N ASP A 190 -12.88 15.17 -1.32
CA ASP A 190 -13.96 15.80 -0.57
C ASP A 190 -14.09 15.22 0.86
N VAL A 191 -13.92 16.10 1.84
CA VAL A 191 -14.06 15.79 3.27
C VAL A 191 -15.48 15.36 3.63
N ASN A 192 -16.49 15.91 2.97
CA ASN A 192 -17.88 15.55 3.23
C ASN A 192 -18.18 14.14 2.74
N GLN A 193 -17.59 13.72 1.62
CA GLN A 193 -17.69 12.34 1.15
C GLN A 193 -17.01 11.38 2.13
N MET A 194 -15.84 11.75 2.66
CA MET A 194 -15.17 10.97 3.70
C MET A 194 -16.00 10.86 4.98
N ASN A 195 -16.51 11.98 5.51
CA ASN A 195 -17.41 12.01 6.67
C ASN A 195 -18.64 11.13 6.44
N ALA A 196 -19.33 11.30 5.31
CA ALA A 196 -20.52 10.51 4.96
C ALA A 196 -20.22 9.02 4.82
N TRP A 197 -19.06 8.68 4.24
CA TRP A 197 -18.61 7.30 4.12
C TRP A 197 -18.45 6.68 5.51
N PHE A 198 -17.62 7.25 6.39
CA PHE A 198 -17.41 6.69 7.73
C PHE A 198 -18.71 6.68 8.57
N GLN A 199 -19.52 7.72 8.46
CA GLN A 199 -20.83 7.78 9.11
C GLN A 199 -21.75 6.64 8.67
N SER A 200 -21.66 6.21 7.41
CA SER A 200 -22.46 5.09 6.90
C SER A 200 -22.03 3.72 7.41
N ARG A 201 -20.87 3.62 8.09
CA ARG A 201 -20.34 2.37 8.66
C ARG A 201 -20.56 2.25 10.16
N LEU A 202 -21.08 3.29 10.81
CA LEU A 202 -21.56 3.20 12.19
C LEU A 202 -22.92 2.48 12.22
N LEU A 203 -23.15 1.70 13.27
CA LEU A 203 -24.41 0.98 13.48
C LEU A 203 -25.52 1.93 13.97
N GLU A 204 -26.78 1.58 13.67
CA GLU A 204 -27.94 2.45 13.91
C GLU A 204 -28.16 2.87 15.37
N TRP A 205 -27.63 2.17 16.35
CA TRP A 205 -27.71 2.57 17.77
C TRP A 205 -26.63 3.56 18.18
N ASP A 206 -25.64 3.82 17.32
CA ASP A 206 -24.57 4.79 17.54
C ASP A 206 -24.85 6.07 16.75
N THR A 207 -25.94 6.74 17.12
CA THR A 207 -26.40 7.97 16.45
C THR A 207 -25.86 9.24 17.08
N THR A 208 -25.09 9.17 18.17
CA THR A 208 -24.64 10.36 18.90
C THR A 208 -23.39 10.97 18.28
N TYR A 209 -22.50 10.14 17.73
CA TYR A 209 -21.27 10.62 17.10
C TYR A 209 -21.48 11.01 15.64
N ARG A 210 -20.86 12.11 15.24
CA ARG A 210 -20.81 12.58 13.86
C ARG A 210 -19.36 12.78 13.45
N PHE A 211 -18.94 12.06 12.41
CA PHE A 211 -17.65 12.34 11.80
C PHE A 211 -17.64 13.77 11.25
N ASN A 212 -16.66 14.53 11.71
CA ASN A 212 -16.39 15.88 11.24
C ASN A 212 -14.87 16.06 11.17
N PHE A 213 -14.24 15.34 10.24
CA PHE A 213 -12.80 15.44 10.04
C PHE A 213 -12.40 16.87 9.70
N ASP A 214 -11.43 17.42 10.40
CA ASP A 214 -10.90 18.77 10.15
C ASP A 214 -10.00 18.76 8.89
N PRO A 215 -10.36 19.48 7.82
CA PRO A 215 -9.50 19.64 6.65
C PRO A 215 -8.08 20.15 6.98
N GLY A 216 -7.91 20.90 8.08
CA GLY A 216 -6.61 21.42 8.53
C GLY A 216 -5.68 20.38 9.16
N GLN A 217 -6.15 19.15 9.37
CA GLN A 217 -5.43 18.08 10.08
C GLN A 217 -5.05 16.89 9.19
N PHE A 218 -5.27 16.93 7.87
CA PHE A 218 -4.79 15.83 7.03
C PHE A 218 -3.30 15.92 6.82
N VAL A 219 -2.64 14.86 7.24
CA VAL A 219 -1.20 14.65 7.14
C VAL A 219 -0.92 13.40 6.30
N ILE A 220 0.33 13.20 5.90
CA ILE A 220 0.72 11.94 5.26
C ILE A 220 0.69 10.82 6.30
N CYS A 221 -0.34 9.98 6.22
CA CYS A 221 -0.42 8.73 6.96
C CYS A 221 0.07 7.58 6.07
N HIS A 222 0.95 6.74 6.61
CA HIS A 222 1.44 5.56 5.90
C HIS A 222 0.46 4.39 5.98
N ARG A 223 -0.27 4.27 7.09
CA ARG A 223 -1.33 3.28 7.40
C ARG A 223 -0.91 1.81 7.44
N ASP A 224 0.37 1.51 7.23
CA ASP A 224 0.98 0.18 7.41
C ASP A 224 2.42 0.29 7.96
N ILE A 225 2.61 1.11 9.00
CA ILE A 225 3.88 1.15 9.73
C ILE A 225 4.03 -0.17 10.49
N ALA A 226 4.94 -1.02 10.02
CA ALA A 226 5.22 -2.33 10.57
C ALA A 226 6.70 -2.67 10.38
N PRO A 227 7.29 -3.56 11.20
CA PRO A 227 8.71 -3.91 11.11
C PRO A 227 9.13 -4.43 9.73
N ARG A 228 8.23 -5.14 9.03
CA ARG A 228 8.45 -5.65 7.67
C ARG A 228 8.59 -4.55 6.60
N ASN A 229 8.07 -3.35 6.86
CA ASN A 229 8.05 -2.22 5.95
C ASN A 229 9.14 -1.18 6.29
N ILE A 230 10.08 -1.52 7.19
CA ILE A 230 11.18 -0.65 7.60
C ILE A 230 12.50 -1.37 7.32
N LEU A 231 13.26 -0.88 6.36
CA LEU A 231 14.64 -1.32 6.14
C LEU A 231 15.59 -0.42 6.91
N TRP A 232 16.45 -1.04 7.72
CA TRP A 232 17.55 -0.39 8.42
C TRP A 232 18.83 -0.54 7.60
N GLN A 233 19.46 0.57 7.28
CA GLN A 233 20.71 0.60 6.50
C GLN A 233 21.93 0.61 7.43
N GLN A 234 23.12 0.35 6.87
CA GLN A 234 24.37 0.28 7.64
C GLN A 234 24.75 1.60 8.32
N ASP A 235 24.34 2.73 7.76
CA ASP A 235 24.53 4.08 8.29
C ASP A 235 23.45 4.50 9.31
N GLU A 236 22.62 3.55 9.76
CA GLU A 236 21.48 3.74 10.66
C GLU A 236 20.33 4.58 10.08
N SER A 237 20.40 4.96 8.80
CA SER A 237 19.25 5.53 8.11
C SER A 237 18.15 4.48 7.91
N ILE A 238 16.92 4.95 7.68
CA ILE A 238 15.78 4.09 7.39
C ILE A 238 15.25 4.33 5.99
N CYS A 239 14.75 3.25 5.40
CA CYS A 239 13.94 3.29 4.20
C CYS A 239 12.55 2.70 4.52
N LEU A 240 11.49 3.47 4.25
CA LEU A 240 10.11 3.03 4.41
C LEU A 240 9.59 2.43 3.09
N LEU A 241 8.96 1.27 3.22
CA LEU A 241 8.44 0.46 2.11
C LEU A 241 6.91 0.39 2.14
N ASP A 242 6.33 -0.07 1.03
CA ASP A 242 4.91 -0.39 0.89
C ASP A 242 3.96 0.81 1.09
N TRP A 243 3.89 1.65 0.05
CA TRP A 243 3.10 2.89 0.05
C TRP A 243 1.68 2.70 -0.51
N GLU A 244 1.21 1.45 -0.64
CA GLU A 244 -0.11 1.14 -1.22
C GLU A 244 -1.25 1.79 -0.43
N THR A 245 -1.16 1.73 0.89
CA THR A 245 -2.17 2.29 1.79
C THR A 245 -1.86 3.75 2.16
N ALA A 246 -0.83 4.38 1.65
CA ALA A 246 -0.52 5.76 2.07
C ALA A 246 -1.55 6.79 1.55
N GLY A 247 -1.76 7.87 2.30
CA GLY A 247 -2.66 8.95 1.90
C GLY A 247 -2.69 10.13 2.87
N PHE A 248 -3.42 11.19 2.49
CA PHE A 248 -3.71 12.34 3.35
C PHE A 248 -4.93 12.04 4.22
N PHE A 249 -4.69 11.87 5.52
CA PHE A 249 -5.70 11.51 6.51
C PHE A 249 -5.37 12.14 7.88
N PRO A 250 -6.33 12.22 8.81
CA PRO A 250 -6.00 12.55 10.19
C PRO A 250 -5.11 11.47 10.80
N VAL A 251 -4.23 11.86 11.72
CA VAL A 251 -3.26 10.94 12.35
C VAL A 251 -3.91 9.75 13.09
N SER A 252 -5.20 9.88 13.43
CA SER A 252 -6.03 8.81 13.98
C SER A 252 -6.04 7.55 13.10
N PHE A 253 -5.80 7.67 11.79
CA PHE A 253 -5.69 6.53 10.87
C PHE A 253 -4.46 5.67 11.13
N ASP A 254 -3.29 6.30 11.35
CA ASP A 254 -2.08 5.56 11.72
C ASP A 254 -2.21 4.94 13.11
N LEU A 255 -2.84 5.64 14.07
CA LEU A 255 -3.15 5.08 15.39
C LEU A 255 -4.08 3.85 15.31
N CYS A 256 -5.17 3.93 14.54
CA CYS A 256 -6.07 2.81 14.31
C CYS A 256 -5.33 1.61 13.69
N SER A 257 -4.45 1.87 12.72
CA SER A 257 -3.61 0.84 12.09
C SER A 257 -2.73 0.13 13.13
N GLN A 258 -2.05 0.88 14.00
CA GLN A 258 -1.22 0.28 15.05
C GLN A 258 -2.04 -0.60 16.01
N ARG A 259 -3.23 -0.18 16.42
CA ARG A 259 -4.10 -0.97 17.32
C ARG A 259 -4.68 -2.23 16.69
N LYS A 260 -4.76 -2.25 15.37
CA LYS A 260 -5.28 -3.37 14.56
C LYS A 260 -4.19 -4.31 14.05
N GLY A 261 -2.92 -4.00 14.34
CA GLY A 261 -1.80 -4.81 13.90
C GLY A 261 -1.86 -6.26 14.37
N ILE A 262 -1.01 -7.07 13.74
CA ILE A 262 -0.96 -8.50 14.02
C ILE A 262 -0.34 -8.77 15.39
N PRO A 263 -0.74 -9.86 16.10
CA PRO A 263 -0.21 -10.16 17.43
C PRO A 263 1.32 -10.27 17.50
N GLN A 264 1.96 -10.68 16.41
CA GLN A 264 3.42 -10.83 16.31
C GLN A 264 4.16 -9.50 16.48
N ASP A 265 3.53 -8.39 16.07
CA ASP A 265 4.12 -7.06 16.10
C ASP A 265 3.66 -6.25 17.33
N PHE A 266 2.89 -6.84 18.25
CA PHE A 266 2.22 -6.13 19.35
C PHE A 266 3.11 -5.15 20.13
N ALA A 267 4.33 -5.56 20.50
CA ALA A 267 5.26 -4.71 21.24
C ALA A 267 5.71 -3.48 20.43
N PHE A 268 5.96 -3.68 19.13
CA PHE A 268 6.29 -2.61 18.20
C PHE A 268 5.10 -1.67 18.02
N ASN A 269 3.91 -2.21 17.76
CA ASN A 269 2.69 -1.44 17.55
C ASN A 269 2.36 -0.55 18.76
N GLN A 270 2.49 -1.09 19.96
CA GLN A 270 2.27 -0.33 21.19
C GLN A 270 3.31 0.78 21.38
N ALA A 271 4.56 0.55 20.97
CA ALA A 271 5.60 1.57 21.00
C ALA A 271 5.31 2.68 19.98
N VAL A 272 4.95 2.34 18.74
CA VAL A 272 4.62 3.31 17.70
C VAL A 272 3.36 4.10 18.05
N GLU A 273 2.33 3.46 18.61
CA GLU A 273 1.13 4.15 19.11
C GLU A 273 1.50 5.23 20.15
N ARG A 274 2.36 4.90 21.12
CA ARG A 274 2.85 5.88 22.11
C ARG A 274 3.65 7.00 21.48
N LEU A 275 4.50 6.69 20.49
CA LEU A 275 5.27 7.71 19.77
C LEU A 275 4.31 8.69 19.09
N ILE A 276 3.32 8.19 18.34
CA ILE A 276 2.34 9.04 17.66
C ILE A 276 1.53 9.87 18.66
N ALA A 277 1.04 9.26 19.75
CA ALA A 277 0.23 9.95 20.76
C ALA A 277 0.97 11.05 21.53
N THR A 278 2.31 11.03 21.53
CA THR A 278 3.16 12.01 22.23
C THR A 278 3.75 13.08 21.30
N MET A 279 3.50 13.00 19.98
CA MET A 279 3.97 14.00 19.03
C MET A 279 3.17 15.31 19.15
N SER A 280 3.87 16.42 19.38
CA SER A 280 3.27 17.75 19.47
C SER A 280 2.79 18.33 18.13
N SER A 281 3.23 17.75 17.00
CA SER A 281 2.89 18.21 15.65
C SER A 281 1.47 17.86 15.20
N VAL A 282 0.78 16.99 15.95
CA VAL A 282 -0.54 16.46 15.60
C VAL A 282 -1.48 16.51 16.80
N THR A 283 -2.77 16.67 16.53
CA THR A 283 -3.82 16.54 17.54
C THR A 283 -4.51 15.20 17.38
N VAL A 284 -4.60 14.45 18.47
CA VAL A 284 -5.28 13.14 18.50
C VAL A 284 -6.60 13.28 19.24
N ASP A 285 -7.71 13.03 18.55
CA ASP A 285 -9.02 12.84 19.17
C ASP A 285 -9.27 11.34 19.40
N MET A 286 -9.30 10.95 20.67
CA MET A 286 -9.52 9.56 21.07
C MET A 286 -10.97 9.09 20.84
N GLU A 287 -11.93 10.01 20.80
CA GLU A 287 -13.30 9.68 20.44
C GLU A 287 -13.40 9.39 18.94
N GLU A 288 -12.70 10.17 18.10
CA GLU A 288 -12.57 9.88 16.67
C GLU A 288 -11.93 8.51 16.42
N VAL A 289 -10.82 8.20 17.09
CA VAL A 289 -10.15 6.88 17.00
C VAL A 289 -11.13 5.74 17.34
N ARG A 290 -11.91 5.87 18.41
CA ARG A 290 -12.88 4.84 18.81
C ARG A 290 -13.91 4.56 17.73
N HIS A 291 -14.46 5.62 17.12
CA HIS A 291 -15.48 5.47 16.08
C HIS A 291 -14.89 5.03 14.73
N LEU A 292 -13.66 5.43 14.40
CA LEU A 292 -12.93 4.90 13.25
C LEU A 292 -12.73 3.39 13.37
N GLU A 293 -12.26 2.91 14.54
CA GLU A 293 -12.12 1.47 14.79
C GLU A 293 -13.45 0.72 14.66
N GLN A 294 -14.55 1.31 15.14
CA GLN A 294 -15.88 0.73 15.01
C GLN A 294 -16.34 0.68 13.55
N ALA A 295 -16.21 1.78 12.81
CA ALA A 295 -16.52 1.84 11.38
C ALA A 295 -15.69 0.80 10.59
N TRP A 296 -14.42 0.63 10.94
CA TRP A 296 -13.57 -0.41 10.37
C TRP A 296 -14.10 -1.81 10.70
N ARG A 297 -14.32 -2.15 11.97
CA ARG A 297 -14.88 -3.46 12.38
C ARG A 297 -16.21 -3.76 11.67
N CYS A 298 -17.04 -2.74 11.47
CA CYS A 298 -18.30 -2.89 10.75
C CYS A 298 -18.07 -3.16 9.26
N SER A 299 -17.10 -2.50 8.62
CA SER A 299 -16.71 -2.74 7.22
C SER A 299 -16.19 -4.16 6.97
N GLU A 300 -15.51 -4.74 7.96
CA GLU A 300 -15.03 -6.12 7.89
C GLU A 300 -16.20 -7.11 7.99
N LYS A 301 -17.12 -6.86 8.93
CA LYS A 301 -18.19 -7.78 9.31
C LYS A 301 -19.43 -7.73 8.41
N TYR A 302 -19.79 -6.54 7.95
CA TYR A 302 -21.06 -6.30 7.25
C TYR A 302 -20.82 -5.91 5.80
N ALA A 303 -21.76 -6.30 4.93
CA ALA A 303 -21.85 -5.75 3.60
C ALA A 303 -22.75 -4.52 3.67
N PHE A 304 -22.21 -3.38 3.26
CA PHE A 304 -22.99 -2.14 3.11
C PHE A 304 -23.55 -2.10 1.69
N ALA A 305 -24.85 -1.90 1.56
CA ALA A 305 -25.44 -1.63 0.26
C ALA A 305 -24.76 -0.38 -0.35
N PRO A 306 -24.54 -0.33 -1.67
CA PRO A 306 -24.18 0.91 -2.34
C PRO A 306 -25.20 1.99 -1.95
N PRO A 307 -24.80 3.26 -1.86
CA PRO A 307 -25.78 4.35 -1.79
C PRO A 307 -26.58 4.36 -3.09
N CYS A 308 -27.64 3.54 -3.13
CA CYS A 308 -28.73 3.75 -4.06
C CYS A 308 -29.23 5.15 -3.73
N GLN A 309 -29.19 6.06 -4.71
CA GLN A 309 -29.93 7.32 -4.63
C GLN A 309 -31.30 6.96 -4.08
N ALA A 310 -31.62 7.49 -2.91
CA ALA A 310 -32.81 7.09 -2.17
C ALA A 310 -34.01 7.13 -3.13
N PHE A 311 -34.48 5.96 -3.57
CA PHE A 311 -35.83 5.87 -4.06
C PHE A 311 -36.69 6.27 -2.87
N ASP A 312 -37.29 7.45 -2.95
CA ASP A 312 -38.26 7.90 -1.97
C ASP A 312 -39.48 6.98 -2.09
N LEU A 313 -39.47 5.88 -1.34
CA LEU A 313 -40.55 4.90 -1.28
C LEU A 313 -41.88 5.52 -0.81
N ARG A 314 -41.88 6.79 -0.36
CA ARG A 314 -43.10 7.54 -0.02
C ARG A 314 -43.89 8.01 -1.25
N LEU A 315 -43.23 8.16 -2.41
CA LEU A 315 -43.90 8.62 -3.63
C LEU A 315 -44.73 7.54 -4.34
N ILE A 316 -44.44 6.26 -4.08
CA ILE A 316 -45.19 5.12 -4.67
C ILE A 316 -46.41 4.76 -3.82
N ALA A 317 -46.41 5.11 -2.53
CA ALA A 317 -47.49 4.76 -1.60
C ALA A 317 -48.72 5.68 -1.68
N SER A 318 -48.63 6.82 -2.39
CA SER A 318 -49.70 7.83 -2.42
C SER A 318 -50.48 7.91 -3.73
N ASN A 319 -50.04 7.23 -4.79
CA ASN A 319 -50.82 6.99 -6.01
C ASN A 319 -50.14 5.88 -6.84
N PRO A 320 -50.65 4.64 -6.85
CA PRO A 320 -50.14 3.63 -7.77
C PRO A 320 -50.61 3.99 -9.19
N PRO A 321 -49.71 4.24 -10.16
CA PRO A 321 -50.13 4.30 -11.56
C PRO A 321 -50.59 2.89 -11.99
N PRO A 322 -51.69 2.78 -12.76
CA PRO A 322 -52.07 1.51 -13.34
C PRO A 322 -51.02 1.13 -14.39
N ASP A 323 -50.48 -0.08 -14.27
CA ASP A 323 -49.60 -0.75 -15.24
C ASP A 323 -48.35 0.03 -15.67
N ILE A 324 -47.27 -0.08 -14.86
CA ILE A 324 -45.91 0.11 -15.39
C ILE A 324 -45.37 -1.26 -15.81
N ASP A 325 -45.35 -1.47 -17.12
CA ASP A 325 -44.59 -2.52 -17.78
C ASP A 325 -43.08 -2.28 -17.56
N PHE A 326 -42.38 -3.26 -16.97
CA PHE A 326 -40.96 -3.17 -16.60
C PHE A 326 -39.99 -3.22 -17.79
N THR A 327 -40.46 -2.99 -19.02
CA THR A 327 -39.67 -3.17 -20.25
C THR A 327 -39.18 -1.89 -20.91
N VAL A 328 -39.41 -0.70 -20.34
CA VAL A 328 -38.90 0.56 -20.93
C VAL A 328 -37.57 0.98 -20.30
N SER A 329 -36.49 0.72 -21.02
CA SER A 329 -35.13 1.21 -20.74
C SER A 329 -35.07 2.74 -20.71
N ASN A 330 -34.66 3.31 -19.58
CA ASN A 330 -34.29 4.73 -19.49
C ASN A 330 -32.91 4.94 -20.14
N PRO A 331 -32.78 5.77 -21.20
CA PRO A 331 -31.52 5.95 -21.93
C PRO A 331 -30.41 6.69 -21.15
N TYR A 332 -30.63 7.10 -19.89
CA TYR A 332 -29.62 7.76 -19.06
C TYR A 332 -29.15 6.95 -17.83
N CYS A 333 -29.54 5.68 -17.70
CA CYS A 333 -29.11 4.82 -16.60
C CYS A 333 -28.23 3.65 -17.13
N PRO A 334 -26.91 3.60 -16.86
CA PRO A 334 -26.05 2.56 -17.43
C PRO A 334 -26.17 1.20 -16.76
N VAL A 335 -26.99 1.03 -15.71
CA VAL A 335 -27.08 -0.24 -14.98
C VAL A 335 -28.52 -0.51 -14.58
N SER A 336 -29.19 -1.39 -15.31
CA SER A 336 -30.48 -1.92 -14.86
C SER A 336 -30.26 -2.73 -13.58
N CYS A 337 -31.14 -2.59 -12.58
CA CYS A 337 -31.05 -3.29 -11.29
C CYS A 337 -30.85 -4.81 -11.39
N ALA A 338 -31.24 -5.43 -12.52
CA ALA A 338 -31.03 -6.85 -12.79
C ALA A 338 -29.53 -7.21 -12.94
N GLN A 339 -28.73 -6.35 -13.59
CA GLN A 339 -27.30 -6.59 -13.81
C GLN A 339 -26.48 -6.49 -12.51
N THR A 340 -26.92 -5.65 -11.57
CA THR A 340 -26.30 -5.53 -10.24
C THR A 340 -26.49 -6.80 -9.42
N LEU A 341 -27.65 -7.45 -9.53
CA LEU A 341 -27.94 -8.70 -8.82
C LEU A 341 -27.15 -9.88 -9.40
N GLU A 342 -27.02 -9.95 -10.72
CA GLU A 342 -26.18 -10.96 -11.39
C GLU A 342 -24.69 -10.77 -11.07
N ALA A 343 -24.19 -9.52 -11.04
CA ALA A 343 -22.82 -9.21 -10.65
C ALA A 343 -22.52 -9.58 -9.18
N MET A 344 -23.51 -9.44 -8.28
CA MET A 344 -23.40 -9.88 -6.88
C MET A 344 -23.41 -11.41 -6.74
N GLN A 345 -24.13 -12.13 -7.62
CA GLN A 345 -24.17 -13.59 -7.63
C GLN A 345 -22.94 -14.23 -8.30
N ALA A 346 -22.26 -13.49 -9.18
CA ALA A 346 -21.05 -13.92 -9.87
C ALA A 346 -19.74 -13.77 -9.06
N MET A 347 -19.78 -13.14 -7.87
CA MET A 347 -18.58 -13.01 -7.02
C MET A 347 -18.12 -14.37 -6.49
N PRO A 348 -16.81 -14.70 -6.57
CA PRO A 348 -16.30 -15.98 -6.09
C PRO A 348 -16.55 -16.14 -4.59
N LYS A 349 -17.38 -17.14 -4.25
CA LYS A 349 -17.68 -17.52 -2.86
C LYS A 349 -16.40 -17.96 -2.15
N ARG A 350 -15.89 -17.16 -1.21
CA ARG A 350 -14.99 -17.61 -0.15
C ARG A 350 -15.58 -17.32 1.23
N SER A 351 -15.21 -18.18 2.17
CA SER A 351 -15.89 -18.54 3.42
C SER A 351 -16.16 -17.37 4.36
N GLY A 352 -17.43 -16.97 4.44
CA GLY A 352 -17.95 -16.07 5.48
C GLY A 352 -19.23 -15.42 4.99
N LYS A 353 -20.40 -15.85 5.48
CA LYS A 353 -21.67 -15.17 5.20
C LYS A 353 -21.62 -13.77 5.85
N LYS A 354 -21.27 -12.73 5.09
CA LYS A 354 -21.45 -11.34 5.55
C LYS A 354 -22.94 -11.03 5.61
N THR A 355 -23.39 -10.43 6.70
CA THR A 355 -24.78 -9.96 6.83
C THR A 355 -24.91 -8.63 6.07
N ILE A 356 -25.91 -8.52 5.20
CA ILE A 356 -26.20 -7.29 4.47
C ILE A 356 -27.02 -6.39 5.40
N ILE A 357 -26.56 -5.15 5.62
CA ILE A 357 -27.34 -4.12 6.33
C ILE A 357 -27.80 -3.10 5.30
N SER A 358 -29.12 -3.02 5.06
CA SER A 358 -29.75 -1.95 4.30
C SER A 358 -30.25 -0.87 5.27
N ARG A 359 -29.82 0.38 5.09
CA ARG A 359 -30.44 1.54 5.75
C ARG A 359 -31.86 1.72 5.23
N THR A 360 -32.82 0.99 5.78
CA THR A 360 -34.21 1.43 5.72
C THR A 360 -34.32 2.60 6.67
N LEU A 361 -34.46 3.82 6.13
CA LEU A 361 -34.91 4.99 6.87
C LEU A 361 -36.18 4.61 7.64
N ARG A 362 -36.07 4.28 8.93
CA ARG A 362 -37.25 4.12 9.77
C ARG A 362 -37.93 5.48 9.85
N PRO A 363 -39.25 5.58 9.62
CA PRO A 363 -39.97 6.81 9.85
C PRO A 363 -39.83 7.16 11.32
N SER A 364 -39.50 8.42 11.61
CA SER A 364 -39.72 9.03 12.91
C SER A 364 -41.18 8.77 13.30
N LEU A 365 -41.40 7.96 14.34
CA LEU A 365 -42.71 7.84 14.96
C LEU A 365 -43.03 9.15 15.71
N PRO A 366 -44.32 9.54 15.73
CA PRO A 366 -44.78 10.90 16.02
C PRO A 366 -44.48 11.39 17.44
#